data_AF-A0A516IS27-F1
#
_entry.id   AF-A0A516IS27-F1
#
_cell.length_a   1.000
_cell.length_b   1.000
_cell.length_c   1.000
_cell.angle_alpha   90.00
_cell.angle_beta   90.00
_cell.angle_gamma   90.00
#
_symmetry.space_group_name_H-M   'P 1'
#
loop_
_entity.id
_entity.type
_entity.pdbx_description
1 polymer ?
#
loop_
_entity_poly.entity_id
_entity_poly.type
_entity_poly.pdbx_seq_one_letter_code
_entity_poly.pdbx_strand_id
1 'polypeptide(L)'
;MEAAEADIVDRSSVKPVQVTIYAFRIDDEILFDHRWKRQGDSGNKKGKVIIPAEEADVPIHFQLRDESGAHLQFLDDWQDAIWVALDGCPTGTGNGGQIKDGESNRNLLKVVDANSGSACTLYYSLWFSGDEVGGQSRFEYDPEIRNGGGGQFH
;
A
#
# COMPACT_ATOMS: atom_id res chain seq x y z
N MET A 1 26.70 8.35 40.81
CA MET A 1 25.36 8.61 40.27
C MET A 1 25.49 8.30 38.79
N GLU A 2 25.18 7.04 38.45
CA GLU A 2 25.32 6.47 37.10
C GLU A 2 24.33 7.16 36.17
N ALA A 3 24.83 7.69 35.06
CA ALA A 3 24.00 8.18 33.97
C ALA A 3 23.46 6.95 33.22
N ALA A 4 22.13 6.80 33.19
CA ALA A 4 21.48 5.81 32.36
C ALA A 4 21.77 6.13 30.88
N GLU A 5 22.52 5.26 30.22
CA GLU A 5 22.67 5.25 28.77
C GLU A 5 21.29 4.98 28.16
N ALA A 6 20.74 6.00 27.49
CA ALA A 6 19.57 5.83 26.65
C ALA A 6 19.98 4.91 25.50
N ASP A 7 19.41 3.70 25.50
CA ASP A 7 19.46 2.74 24.40
C ASP A 7 18.86 3.42 23.16
N ILE A 8 19.72 3.98 22.31
CA ILE A 8 19.32 4.52 21.01
C ILE A 8 19.08 3.29 20.14
N VAL A 9 17.85 2.77 20.21
CA VAL A 9 17.37 1.75 19.28
C VAL A 9 17.51 2.33 17.88
N ASP A 10 18.48 1.80 17.14
CA ASP A 10 18.76 2.15 15.77
C ASP A 10 17.51 1.83 14.92
N ARG A 11 16.67 2.84 14.66
CA ARG A 11 15.48 2.75 13.79
C ARG A 11 15.83 2.53 12.31
N SER A 12 17.09 2.26 11.98
CA SER A 12 17.66 2.25 10.62
C SER A 12 17.47 0.96 9.81
N SER A 13 16.38 0.20 9.98
CA SER A 13 16.19 -0.97 9.09
C SER A 13 14.77 -1.41 8.76
N VAL A 14 13.75 -0.54 8.89
CA VAL A 14 12.41 -0.88 8.40
C VAL A 14 12.47 -0.99 6.87
N LYS A 15 12.27 -2.20 6.36
CA LYS A 15 12.46 -2.51 4.94
C LYS A 15 11.18 -2.20 4.17
N PRO A 16 11.24 -1.33 3.15
CA PRO A 16 10.07 -1.01 2.34
C PRO A 16 9.47 -2.27 1.71
N VAL A 17 8.15 -2.32 1.70
CA VAL A 17 7.37 -3.26 0.91
C VAL A 17 7.14 -2.65 -0.46
N GLN A 18 7.61 -3.31 -1.50
CA GLN A 18 7.37 -2.91 -2.88
C GLN A 18 6.23 -3.74 -3.44
N VAL A 19 5.17 -3.09 -3.89
CA VAL A 19 4.00 -3.71 -4.52
C VAL A 19 3.94 -3.21 -5.96
N THR A 20 4.14 -4.08 -6.94
CA THR A 20 3.96 -3.78 -8.36
C THR A 20 2.57 -4.22 -8.79
N ILE A 21 1.76 -3.27 -9.23
CA ILE A 21 0.41 -3.47 -9.74
C ILE A 21 0.49 -3.52 -11.26
N TYR A 22 -0.06 -4.57 -11.83
CA TYR A 22 -0.15 -4.74 -13.27
C TYR A 22 -1.59 -4.55 -13.68
N ALA A 23 -1.83 -3.66 -14.64
CA ALA A 23 -3.13 -3.47 -15.24
C ALA A 23 -3.10 -4.00 -16.67
N PHE A 24 -4.11 -4.78 -17.04
CA PHE A 24 -4.24 -5.40 -18.36
C PHE A 24 -5.63 -5.11 -18.91
N ARG A 25 -5.74 -4.96 -20.22
CA ARG A 25 -7.03 -4.85 -20.89
C ARG A 25 -7.43 -6.19 -21.48
N ILE A 26 -8.64 -6.63 -21.18
CA ILE A 26 -9.30 -7.76 -21.86
C ILE A 26 -10.65 -7.25 -22.36
N ASP A 27 -10.80 -7.18 -23.68
CA ASP A 27 -11.94 -6.55 -24.34
C ASP A 27 -12.21 -5.13 -23.82
N ASP A 28 -13.35 -4.90 -23.18
CA ASP A 28 -13.74 -3.60 -22.60
C ASP A 28 -13.61 -3.57 -21.07
N GLU A 29 -12.81 -4.47 -20.50
CA GLU A 29 -12.53 -4.54 -19.07
C GLU A 29 -11.05 -4.34 -18.77
N ILE A 30 -10.77 -3.67 -17.65
CA ILE A 30 -9.44 -3.53 -17.08
C ILE A 30 -9.33 -4.49 -15.90
N LEU A 31 -8.38 -5.41 -15.99
CA LEU A 31 -8.07 -6.36 -14.93
C LEU A 31 -6.76 -5.98 -14.25
N PHE A 32 -6.68 -6.28 -12.96
CA PHE A 32 -5.51 -5.98 -12.15
C PHE A 32 -4.96 -7.24 -11.48
N ASP A 33 -3.64 -7.33 -11.42
CA ASP A 33 -2.90 -8.28 -10.59
C ASP A 33 -1.78 -7.53 -9.87
N HIS A 34 -1.19 -8.13 -8.84
CA HIS A 34 -0.01 -7.56 -8.21
C HIS A 34 1.03 -8.61 -7.86
N ARG A 35 2.26 -8.11 -7.75
CA ARG A 35 3.37 -8.83 -7.14
C ARG A 35 3.98 -7.96 -6.08
N TRP A 36 4.51 -8.56 -5.03
CA TRP A 36 5.15 -7.80 -3.97
C TRP A 36 6.46 -8.43 -3.53
N LYS A 37 7.32 -7.63 -2.94
CA LYS A 37 8.55 -8.09 -2.28
C LYS A 37 8.94 -7.12 -1.19
N ARG A 38 9.71 -7.60 -0.23
CA ARG A 38 10.45 -6.76 0.71
C ARG A 38 11.86 -6.55 0.20
N GLN A 39 12.50 -5.47 0.63
CA GLN A 39 13.92 -5.28 0.36
C GLN A 39 14.72 -6.49 0.89
N GLY A 40 15.57 -7.09 0.06
CA GLY A 40 16.34 -8.28 0.40
C GLY A 40 15.62 -9.62 0.20
N ASP A 41 14.34 -9.63 -0.20
CA ASP A 41 13.73 -10.87 -0.72
C ASP A 41 14.42 -11.30 -2.02
N SER A 42 14.58 -12.60 -2.21
CA SER A 42 15.21 -13.19 -3.40
C SER A 42 14.34 -13.12 -4.66
N GLY A 43 13.07 -12.72 -4.54
CA GLY A 43 12.13 -12.66 -5.65
C GLY A 43 10.79 -12.04 -5.29
N ASN A 44 9.97 -11.83 -6.32
CA ASN A 44 8.60 -11.34 -6.17
C ASN A 44 7.64 -12.45 -5.73
N LYS A 45 6.78 -12.14 -4.77
CA LYS A 45 5.69 -12.96 -4.23
C LYS A 45 4.36 -12.57 -4.90
N LYS A 46 3.39 -13.48 -4.86
CA LYS A 46 2.01 -13.28 -5.35
C LYS A 46 1.02 -13.34 -4.18
N GLY A 47 -0.14 -12.71 -4.35
CA GLY A 47 -1.21 -12.70 -3.36
C GLY A 47 -0.84 -11.86 -2.13
N LYS A 48 -1.45 -12.19 -0.99
CA LYS A 48 -1.41 -11.42 0.26
C LYS A 48 -0.04 -10.82 0.60
N VAL A 49 0.00 -9.50 0.76
CA VAL A 49 1.15 -8.76 1.26
C VAL A 49 1.18 -8.88 2.78
N ILE A 50 2.31 -9.30 3.35
CA ILE A 50 2.43 -9.53 4.81
C ILE A 50 3.45 -8.56 5.41
N ILE A 51 2.99 -7.75 6.35
CA ILE A 51 3.83 -6.86 7.17
C ILE A 51 4.09 -7.54 8.52
N PRO A 52 5.35 -7.70 8.98
CA PRO A 52 5.62 -8.32 10.28
C PRO A 52 5.15 -7.47 11.46
N ALA A 53 4.81 -8.13 12.57
CA ALA A 53 4.34 -7.50 13.81
C ALA A 53 5.38 -6.60 14.51
N GLU A 54 6.66 -6.77 14.25
CA GLU A 54 7.70 -6.07 15.03
C GLU A 54 8.14 -4.74 14.39
N GLU A 55 7.59 -4.38 13.23
CA GLU A 55 8.01 -3.21 12.45
C GLU A 55 6.94 -2.12 12.50
N ALA A 56 7.21 -0.99 13.14
CA ALA A 56 6.34 0.18 13.05
C ALA A 56 6.72 1.05 11.84
N ASP A 57 5.77 1.86 11.37
CA ASP A 57 6.01 2.87 10.31
C ASP A 57 6.61 2.26 9.02
N VAL A 58 5.97 1.19 8.54
CA VAL A 58 6.43 0.40 7.39
C VAL A 58 6.13 1.14 6.09
N PRO A 59 7.15 1.51 5.29
CA PRO A 59 6.92 2.12 3.99
C PRO A 59 6.37 1.08 3.00
N ILE A 60 5.27 1.41 2.32
CA ILE A 60 4.70 0.62 1.23
C ILE A 60 4.76 1.46 -0.04
N HIS A 61 5.41 0.94 -1.07
CA HIS A 61 5.54 1.59 -2.38
C HIS A 61 4.74 0.81 -3.42
N PHE A 62 3.62 1.38 -3.86
CA PHE A 62 2.79 0.87 -4.94
C PHE A 62 3.26 1.44 -6.27
N GLN A 63 3.77 0.59 -7.16
CA GLN A 63 4.19 0.96 -8.50
C GLN A 63 3.21 0.42 -9.52
N LEU A 64 2.65 1.31 -10.34
CA LEU A 64 1.78 0.93 -11.45
C LEU A 64 2.60 0.55 -12.69
N ARG A 65 2.24 -0.59 -13.28
CA ARG A 65 2.66 -1.07 -14.61
C ARG A 65 1.40 -1.19 -15.45
N ASP A 66 1.08 -0.12 -16.17
CA ASP A 66 -0.05 -0.12 -17.08
C ASP A 66 0.34 -0.79 -18.41
N GLU A 67 -0.23 -1.97 -18.66
CA GLU A 67 -0.15 -2.71 -19.94
C GLU A 67 -1.51 -2.74 -20.65
N SER A 68 -2.49 -1.98 -20.14
CA SER A 68 -3.85 -1.93 -20.66
C SER A 68 -4.00 -1.01 -21.88
N GLY A 69 -3.10 -0.04 -22.03
CA GLY A 69 -3.18 1.01 -23.04
C GLY A 69 -4.20 2.12 -22.72
N ALA A 70 -4.78 2.12 -21.51
CA ALA A 70 -5.74 3.14 -21.06
C ALA A 70 -5.06 4.32 -20.34
N HIS A 71 -3.73 4.42 -20.38
CA HIS A 71 -2.96 5.49 -19.73
C HIS A 71 -3.31 5.66 -18.25
N LEU A 72 -3.43 4.53 -17.55
CA LEU A 72 -3.78 4.50 -16.15
C LEU A 72 -2.70 5.20 -15.31
N GLN A 73 -3.15 5.98 -14.34
CA GLN A 73 -2.29 6.69 -13.41
C GLN A 73 -2.96 6.83 -12.04
N PHE A 74 -2.15 6.83 -10.97
CA PHE A 74 -2.66 7.22 -9.65
C PHE A 74 -3.18 8.67 -9.68
N LEU A 75 -4.11 8.97 -8.77
CA LEU A 75 -4.55 10.34 -8.53
C LEU A 75 -3.42 11.16 -7.90
N ASP A 76 -3.37 12.46 -8.19
CA ASP A 76 -2.28 13.34 -7.75
C ASP A 76 -2.21 13.49 -6.22
N ASP A 77 -3.37 13.50 -5.55
CA ASP A 77 -3.44 13.44 -4.08
C ASP A 77 -3.44 11.98 -3.62
N TRP A 78 -2.51 11.64 -2.72
CA TRP A 78 -2.43 10.30 -2.18
C TRP A 78 -3.67 9.94 -1.35
N GLN A 79 -4.32 10.91 -0.71
CA GLN A 79 -5.53 10.66 0.10
C GLN A 79 -6.72 10.21 -0.76
N ASP A 80 -6.73 10.61 -2.03
CA ASP A 80 -7.71 10.17 -3.02
C ASP A 80 -7.26 8.89 -3.73
N ALA A 81 -5.95 8.69 -3.90
CA ALA A 81 -5.37 7.54 -4.59
C ALA A 81 -5.45 6.22 -3.79
N ILE A 82 -5.64 6.29 -2.47
CA ILE A 82 -5.75 5.10 -1.62
C ILE A 82 -6.74 5.31 -0.47
N TRP A 83 -7.71 4.40 -0.38
CA TRP A 83 -8.61 4.31 0.76
C TRP A 83 -8.32 3.05 1.55
N VAL A 84 -8.41 3.14 2.87
CA VAL A 84 -8.11 2.05 3.79
C VAL A 84 -9.19 1.97 4.86
N ALA A 85 -9.63 0.75 5.15
CA ALA A 85 -10.56 0.45 6.24
C ALA A 85 -10.13 -0.79 7.01
N LEU A 86 -10.53 -0.84 8.29
CA LEU A 86 -10.30 -1.98 9.19
C LEU A 86 -11.40 -3.06 9.03
N ASP A 87 -12.62 -2.64 8.68
CA ASP A 87 -13.83 -3.48 8.72
C ASP A 87 -14.50 -3.58 7.35
N GLY A 88 -13.83 -4.23 6.39
CA GLY A 88 -14.34 -4.48 5.03
C GLY A 88 -13.87 -3.47 3.99
N CYS A 89 -14.27 -3.68 2.72
CA CYS A 89 -13.84 -2.84 1.61
C CYS A 89 -14.27 -1.39 1.82
N PRO A 90 -13.35 -0.41 1.72
CA PRO A 90 -13.66 0.99 1.95
C PRO A 90 -14.62 1.54 0.88
N THR A 91 -15.72 2.18 1.30
CA THR A 91 -16.71 2.77 0.39
C THR A 91 -16.56 4.28 0.20
N GLY A 92 -15.49 4.87 0.75
CA GLY A 92 -15.23 6.30 0.72
C GLY A 92 -13.82 6.63 1.18
N THR A 93 -13.44 7.90 1.04
CA THR A 93 -12.13 8.40 1.46
C THR A 93 -11.87 8.12 2.93
N GLY A 94 -10.65 7.69 3.24
CA GLY A 94 -10.25 7.36 4.61
C GLY A 94 -8.96 6.55 4.63
N ASN A 95 -8.19 6.67 5.71
CA ASN A 95 -6.88 6.01 5.86
C ASN A 95 -6.88 4.86 6.87
N GLY A 96 -8.07 4.46 7.35
CA GLY A 96 -8.26 3.39 8.33
C GLY A 96 -7.58 3.62 9.68
N GLY A 97 -7.10 4.85 9.94
CA GLY A 97 -6.24 5.15 11.10
C GLY A 97 -4.86 4.49 11.04
N GLN A 98 -4.49 3.86 9.93
CA GLN A 98 -3.22 3.12 9.78
C GLN A 98 -2.28 3.76 8.77
N ILE A 99 -2.75 4.58 7.81
CA ILE A 99 -1.84 5.32 6.93
C ILE A 99 -1.53 6.71 7.51
N LYS A 100 -0.26 6.93 7.87
CA LYS A 100 0.21 8.16 8.55
C LYS A 100 0.62 9.26 7.60
N ASP A 101 1.21 8.88 6.48
CA ASP A 101 1.77 9.82 5.50
C ASP A 101 1.78 9.16 4.12
N GLY A 102 1.87 9.98 3.07
CA GLY A 102 1.93 9.51 1.71
C GLY A 102 2.37 10.55 0.70
N GLU A 103 2.82 10.07 -0.44
CA GLU A 103 3.06 10.84 -1.64
C GLU A 103 2.53 10.07 -2.85
N SER A 104 1.92 10.78 -3.79
CA SER A 104 1.42 10.20 -5.02
C SER A 104 1.96 10.95 -6.23
N ASN A 105 2.20 10.19 -7.29
CA ASN A 105 2.40 10.69 -8.64
C ASN A 105 1.88 9.64 -9.61
N ARG A 106 1.91 9.98 -10.91
CA ARG A 106 1.29 9.18 -11.97
C ARG A 106 1.51 7.66 -11.88
N ASN A 107 2.72 7.20 -11.56
CA ASN A 107 3.03 5.76 -11.56
C ASN A 107 3.48 5.19 -10.22
N LEU A 108 3.51 6.02 -9.16
CA LEU A 108 4.03 5.63 -7.87
C LEU A 108 3.22 6.29 -6.75
N LEU A 109 2.64 5.46 -5.89
CA LEU A 109 2.07 5.85 -4.63
C LEU A 109 2.94 5.28 -3.51
N LYS A 110 3.47 6.13 -2.64
CA LYS A 110 4.16 5.71 -1.43
C LYS A 110 3.30 6.08 -0.23
N VAL A 111 3.18 5.16 0.71
CA VAL A 111 2.49 5.39 1.98
C VAL A 111 3.29 4.80 3.13
N VAL A 112 3.06 5.32 4.33
CA VAL A 112 3.60 4.76 5.56
C VAL A 112 2.47 4.12 6.34
N ASP A 113 2.52 2.79 6.46
CA ASP A 113 1.64 2.03 7.35
C ASP A 113 2.19 2.12 8.76
N ALA A 114 1.41 2.70 9.66
CA ALA A 114 1.69 2.76 11.09
C ALA A 114 2.04 1.38 11.66
N ASN A 115 1.46 0.33 11.07
CA ASN A 115 1.46 -1.05 11.52
C ASN A 115 1.08 -1.14 12.99
N SER A 116 0.17 -0.28 13.48
CA SER A 116 0.00 -0.03 14.92
C SER A 116 -1.12 -0.79 15.60
N GLY A 117 -0.88 -1.20 16.85
CA GLY A 117 -1.86 -1.91 17.67
C GLY A 117 -1.88 -3.41 17.39
N SER A 118 -3.07 -4.02 17.51
CA SER A 118 -3.25 -5.46 17.31
C SER A 118 -3.18 -5.83 15.83
N ALA A 119 -2.71 -7.05 15.55
CA ALA A 119 -2.71 -7.62 14.21
C ALA A 119 -4.11 -7.53 13.59
N CYS A 120 -4.21 -6.96 12.39
CA CYS A 120 -5.48 -6.74 11.71
C CYS A 120 -5.33 -6.95 10.19
N THR A 121 -6.45 -7.23 9.52
CA THR A 121 -6.48 -7.21 8.05
C THR A 121 -6.98 -5.84 7.64
N LEU A 122 -6.19 -5.16 6.81
CA LEU A 122 -6.56 -3.88 6.26
C LEU A 122 -7.10 -4.12 4.85
N TYR A 123 -8.22 -3.49 4.55
CA TYR A 123 -8.83 -3.52 3.23
C TYR A 123 -8.44 -2.24 2.52
N TYR A 124 -7.86 -2.39 1.33
CA TYR A 124 -7.32 -1.28 0.57
C TYR A 124 -8.14 -1.09 -0.70
N SER A 125 -8.23 0.16 -1.15
CA SER A 125 -8.81 0.48 -2.44
C SER A 125 -7.92 1.52 -3.10
N LEU A 126 -7.19 1.09 -4.10
CA LEU A 126 -6.32 1.93 -4.92
C LEU A 126 -7.11 2.48 -6.09
N TRP A 127 -7.01 3.79 -6.29
CA TRP A 127 -7.78 4.49 -7.32
C TRP A 127 -6.88 5.02 -8.43
N PHE A 128 -7.34 4.81 -9.66
CA PHE A 128 -6.66 5.25 -10.87
C PHE A 128 -7.60 6.09 -11.74
N SER A 129 -7.02 7.09 -12.41
CA SER A 129 -7.64 7.75 -13.55
C SER A 129 -7.04 7.21 -14.85
N GLY A 130 -7.78 7.26 -15.93
CA GLY A 130 -7.29 6.90 -17.26
C GLY A 130 -8.29 7.25 -18.35
N ASP A 131 -7.96 6.82 -19.57
CA ASP A 131 -8.85 6.90 -20.71
C ASP A 131 -10.11 6.07 -20.50
N GLU A 132 -11.20 6.44 -21.18
CA GLU A 132 -12.47 5.75 -21.07
C GLU A 132 -12.39 4.34 -21.69
N VAL A 133 -12.74 3.32 -20.90
CA VAL A 133 -12.87 1.93 -21.32
C VAL A 133 -14.18 1.40 -20.77
N GLY A 134 -15.04 0.82 -21.62
CA GLY A 134 -16.35 0.32 -21.19
C GLY A 134 -17.27 1.39 -20.58
N GLY A 135 -17.05 2.68 -20.89
CA GLY A 135 -17.78 3.81 -20.28
C GLY A 135 -17.26 4.22 -18.90
N GLN A 136 -16.10 3.72 -18.47
CA GLN A 136 -15.46 4.05 -17.20
C GLN A 136 -14.10 4.72 -17.44
N SER A 137 -13.83 5.82 -16.74
CA SER A 137 -12.53 6.53 -16.76
C SER A 137 -11.84 6.54 -15.39
N ARG A 138 -12.45 5.85 -14.42
CA ARG A 138 -11.94 5.68 -13.07
C ARG A 138 -11.98 4.20 -12.72
N PHE A 139 -10.86 3.70 -12.20
CA PHE A 139 -10.66 2.29 -11.93
C PHE A 139 -10.21 2.09 -10.49
N GLU A 140 -10.62 0.96 -9.92
CA GLU A 140 -10.37 0.60 -8.53
C GLU A 140 -9.65 -0.75 -8.46
N TYR A 141 -8.72 -0.89 -7.53
CA TYR A 141 -8.07 -2.17 -7.23
C TYR A 141 -7.84 -2.38 -5.74
N ASP A 142 -8.22 -3.56 -5.22
CA ASP A 142 -8.01 -3.97 -3.82
C ASP A 142 -6.87 -5.00 -3.71
N PRO A 143 -5.64 -4.58 -3.35
CA PRO A 143 -4.62 -5.51 -2.93
C PRO A 143 -4.87 -5.99 -1.50
N GLU A 144 -4.96 -7.30 -1.30
CA GLU A 144 -5.03 -7.88 0.04
C GLU A 144 -3.71 -7.67 0.81
N ILE A 145 -3.71 -6.81 1.82
CA ILE A 145 -2.54 -6.54 2.68
C ILE A 145 -2.90 -6.84 4.14
N ARG A 146 -2.02 -7.56 4.85
CA ARG A 146 -2.19 -7.91 6.26
C ARG A 146 -1.18 -7.14 7.11
N ASN A 147 -1.70 -6.36 8.04
CA ASN A 147 -0.95 -5.62 9.04
C ASN A 147 -0.66 -6.56 10.22
N GLY A 148 0.62 -6.71 10.52
CA GLY A 148 1.09 -7.67 11.53
C GLY A 148 0.76 -7.25 12.96
N GLY A 149 0.45 -5.97 13.18
CA GLY A 149 0.27 -5.36 14.49
C GLY A 149 1.59 -5.17 15.22
N GLY A 150 2.01 -3.92 15.41
CA GLY A 150 3.36 -3.53 15.82
C GLY A 150 3.48 -2.14 16.42
N GLY A 151 4.39 -2.00 17.37
CA GLY A 151 4.39 -0.86 18.29
C GLY A 151 3.81 -1.32 19.62
N GLN A 152 4.69 -1.84 20.47
CA GLN A 152 4.39 -1.89 21.89
C GLN A 152 4.08 -0.45 22.33
N PHE A 153 2.87 -0.26 22.86
CA PHE A 153 2.62 0.87 23.75
C PHE A 153 3.60 0.71 24.92
N HIS A 154 4.63 1.54 24.95
CA HIS A 154 5.37 1.85 26.16
C HIS A 154 4.92 3.22 26.66
#